data_AF-X0XEI3-F1
#
_entry.id   AF-X0XEI3-F1
#
_cell.length_a   1.000
_cell.length_b   1.000
_cell.length_c   1.000
_cell.angle_alpha   90.00
_cell.angle_beta   90.00
_cell.angle_gamma   90.00
#
_symmetry.space_group_name_H-M   'P 1'
#
loop_
_entity.id
_entity.type
_entity.pdbx_description
1 polymer ?
#
loop_
_entity_poly.entity_id
_entity_poly.type
_entity_poly.pdbx_seq_one_letter_code
_entity_poly.pdbx_strand_id
1 'polypeptide(L)'
;DLVVSNQIAREVKGMLEAPGINKVLDVAPRKRISVKVKMPAPLSAAKVTKVSIPVTIKEEDSKPLSSKVDFEGFLCRKTSIPKKIDGKENDWKDIPAIPLKNRWVNKKSGEKKGYPGDFEGSFKVAWDEDNLYLLVKITDDMFIHNKMKKRPTAGYRWKNDSLQIFIDTKCDARQRKYGRGYDDNDYDYAAFPDGVDKDSDSAVCPEGVSCKATLFRFRSPDVQHTLGTSAPPDDTIEPNIPSAFRRTADG
;
A
#
# COMPACT_ATOMS: atom_id res chain seq x y z
N ASP A 1 1.84 -1.66 -19.26
CA ASP A 1 1.27 -1.27 -20.58
C ASP A 1 -0.11 -0.66 -20.38
N LEU A 2 -0.55 0.18 -21.32
CA LEU A 2 -1.94 0.62 -21.44
C LEU A 2 -2.73 -0.49 -22.17
N VAL A 3 -3.85 -0.94 -21.62
CA VAL A 3 -4.74 -1.90 -22.29
C VAL A 3 -5.91 -1.15 -22.90
N VAL A 4 -6.02 -1.19 -24.24
CA VAL A 4 -7.18 -0.65 -24.97
C VAL A 4 -8.09 -1.81 -25.36
N SER A 5 -9.37 -1.74 -24.96
CA SER A 5 -10.35 -2.80 -25.20
C SER A 5 -11.51 -2.28 -26.04
N ASN A 6 -11.72 -2.86 -27.22
CA ASN A 6 -12.92 -2.61 -28.01
C ASN A 6 -14.10 -3.36 -27.37
N GLN A 7 -15.05 -2.62 -26.79
CA GLN A 7 -16.26 -3.18 -26.18
C GLN A 7 -17.51 -3.10 -27.07
N ILE A 8 -17.39 -2.54 -28.28
CA ILE A 8 -18.50 -2.44 -29.24
C ILE A 8 -18.51 -3.60 -30.24
N ALA A 9 -19.56 -3.68 -31.05
CA ALA A 9 -19.80 -4.77 -31.99
C ALA A 9 -19.14 -4.56 -33.37
N ARG A 10 -18.65 -3.35 -33.67
CA ARG A 10 -17.85 -3.06 -34.87
C ARG A 10 -16.36 -3.05 -34.56
N GLU A 11 -15.55 -3.20 -35.60
CA GLU A 11 -14.13 -2.92 -35.56
C GLU A 11 -13.88 -1.42 -35.32
N VAL A 12 -12.78 -1.09 -34.66
CA VAL A 12 -12.32 0.28 -34.43
C VAL A 12 -10.96 0.42 -35.11
N LYS A 13 -10.86 1.34 -36.07
CA LYS A 13 -9.62 1.67 -36.79
C LYS A 13 -9.30 3.15 -36.64
N GLY A 14 -8.02 3.49 -36.58
CA GLY A 14 -7.57 4.87 -36.53
C GLY A 14 -6.23 5.03 -35.82
N MET A 15 -6.13 6.05 -34.97
CA MET A 15 -4.87 6.52 -34.41
C MET A 15 -4.98 6.72 -32.89
N LEU A 16 -4.13 6.01 -32.14
CA LEU A 16 -3.99 6.11 -30.69
C LEU A 16 -2.81 7.01 -30.34
N GLU A 17 -3.10 8.12 -29.66
CA GLU A 17 -2.12 9.09 -29.17
C GLU A 17 -2.03 9.03 -27.65
N ALA A 18 -0.81 8.88 -27.13
CA ALA A 18 -0.49 8.92 -25.70
C ALA A 18 0.96 9.43 -25.51
N PRO A 19 1.39 9.77 -24.28
CA PRO A 19 2.75 10.25 -24.04
C PRO A 19 3.83 9.34 -24.64
N GLY A 20 4.64 9.91 -25.53
CA GLY A 20 5.74 9.22 -26.21
C GLY A 20 5.32 8.17 -27.25
N ILE A 21 4.04 8.07 -27.64
CA ILE A 21 3.60 7.16 -28.69
C ILE A 21 2.44 7.72 -29.51
N ASN A 22 2.57 7.60 -30.83
CA ASN A 22 1.45 7.62 -31.76
C ASN A 22 1.46 6.24 -32.45
N LYS A 23 0.32 5.53 -32.43
CA LYS A 23 0.20 4.16 -32.93
C LYS A 23 -1.09 3.98 -33.73
N VAL A 24 -0.97 3.42 -34.93
CA VAL A 24 -2.12 2.90 -35.68
C VAL A 24 -2.84 1.86 -34.84
N LEU A 25 -4.12 2.10 -34.60
CA LEU A 25 -5.01 1.27 -33.83
C LEU A 25 -5.92 0.53 -34.80
N ASP A 26 -5.92 -0.79 -34.69
CA ASP A 26 -6.83 -1.68 -35.39
C ASP A 26 -7.26 -2.77 -34.39
N VAL A 27 -8.53 -2.73 -33.98
CA VAL A 27 -9.04 -3.60 -32.91
C VAL A 27 -10.42 -4.13 -33.29
N ALA A 28 -10.43 -5.40 -33.68
CA ALA A 28 -11.64 -6.17 -33.98
C ALA A 28 -12.65 -6.19 -32.79
N PRO A 29 -13.95 -6.46 -33.06
CA PRO A 29 -14.99 -6.48 -32.04
C PRO A 29 -14.64 -7.35 -30.83
N ARG A 30 -14.89 -6.84 -29.62
CA ARG A 30 -14.64 -7.54 -28.33
C ARG A 30 -13.19 -7.99 -28.11
N LYS A 31 -12.22 -7.44 -28.85
CA LYS A 31 -10.77 -7.69 -28.64
C LYS A 31 -10.12 -6.58 -27.82
N ARG A 32 -8.90 -6.85 -27.35
CA ARG A 32 -8.06 -5.94 -26.58
C ARG A 32 -6.62 -5.95 -27.11
N ILE A 33 -5.94 -4.82 -27.04
CA ILE A 33 -4.52 -4.68 -27.36
C ILE A 33 -3.78 -4.06 -26.17
N SER A 34 -2.54 -4.50 -25.95
CA SER A 34 -1.61 -3.86 -25.01
C SER A 34 -0.68 -2.91 -25.77
N VAL A 35 -0.45 -1.73 -25.21
CA VAL A 35 0.35 -0.66 -25.81
C VAL A 35 1.33 -0.13 -24.77
N LYS A 36 2.62 -0.14 -25.10
CA LYS A 36 3.66 0.52 -24.29
C LYS A 36 3.56 2.03 -24.49
N VAL A 37 3.21 2.73 -23.41
CA VAL A 37 3.15 4.20 -23.33
C VAL A 37 4.32 4.69 -22.47
N LYS A 38 4.85 5.89 -22.76
CA LYS A 38 5.89 6.48 -21.93
C LYS A 38 5.27 7.04 -20.64
N MET A 39 5.93 6.85 -19.51
CA MET A 39 5.55 7.55 -18.27
C MET A 39 5.72 9.07 -18.45
N PRO A 40 4.71 9.91 -18.15
CA PRO A 40 4.83 11.37 -18.27
C PRO A 40 5.93 11.96 -17.38
N ALA A 41 6.13 11.38 -16.20
CA ALA A 41 7.19 11.68 -15.27
C ALA A 41 7.62 10.39 -14.53
N PRO A 42 8.87 10.28 -14.07
CA PRO A 42 9.30 9.17 -13.23
C PRO A 42 8.62 9.21 -11.85
N LEU A 43 8.39 8.04 -11.26
CA LEU A 43 7.97 7.93 -9.86
C LEU A 43 9.14 8.31 -8.93
N SER A 44 8.84 8.92 -7.78
CA SER A 44 9.86 9.28 -6.79
C SER A 44 9.95 8.24 -5.68
N ALA A 45 11.15 8.00 -5.16
CA ALA A 45 11.37 7.20 -3.96
C ALA A 45 11.18 8.01 -2.65
N ALA A 46 10.94 9.33 -2.74
CA ALA A 46 10.86 10.24 -1.58
C ALA A 46 9.50 10.96 -1.44
N LYS A 47 8.55 10.68 -2.35
CA LYS A 47 7.18 11.21 -2.30
C LYS A 47 6.24 10.37 -3.16
N VAL A 48 4.96 10.40 -2.83
CA VAL A 48 3.90 9.99 -3.75
C VAL A 48 3.88 10.96 -4.93
N THR A 49 4.03 10.43 -6.15
CA THR A 49 3.85 11.16 -7.41
C THR A 49 2.43 10.89 -7.93
N LYS A 50 1.67 11.95 -8.20
CA LYS A 50 0.44 11.86 -9.00
C LYS A 50 0.82 11.75 -10.49
N VAL A 51 0.21 10.81 -11.21
CA VAL A 51 0.46 10.55 -12.63
C VAL A 51 -0.88 10.61 -13.37
N SER A 52 -0.91 11.33 -14.49
CA SER A 52 -2.05 11.41 -15.40
C SER A 52 -1.54 11.12 -16.81
N ILE A 53 -1.93 9.99 -17.39
CA ILE A 53 -1.58 9.60 -18.75
C ILE A 53 -2.77 9.96 -19.66
N PRO A 54 -2.75 11.07 -20.41
CA PRO A 54 -3.78 11.36 -21.40
C PRO A 54 -3.74 10.33 -22.52
N VAL A 55 -4.91 9.98 -23.05
CA VAL A 55 -5.09 9.02 -24.14
C VAL A 55 -6.16 9.54 -25.09
N THR A 56 -5.83 9.67 -26.37
CA THR A 56 -6.79 10.09 -27.41
C THR A 56 -6.86 9.03 -28.50
N ILE A 57 -8.06 8.69 -28.95
CA ILE A 57 -8.30 7.86 -30.14
C ILE A 57 -8.96 8.73 -31.20
N LYS A 58 -8.40 8.76 -32.41
CA LYS A 58 -8.95 9.44 -33.59
C LYS A 58 -9.32 8.38 -34.62
N GLU A 59 -10.61 8.25 -34.92
CA GLU A 59 -11.08 7.50 -36.10
C GLU A 59 -11.30 8.51 -37.24
N GLU A 60 -11.15 8.08 -38.50
CA GLU A 60 -10.96 8.96 -39.66
C GLU A 60 -12.10 9.98 -39.86
N ASP A 61 -13.36 9.54 -39.73
CA ASP A 61 -14.57 10.37 -39.83
C ASP A 61 -15.27 10.60 -38.47
N SER A 62 -14.53 10.75 -37.36
CA SER A 62 -15.14 10.92 -36.04
C SER A 62 -14.46 11.92 -35.12
N LYS A 63 -15.24 12.51 -34.22
CA LYS A 63 -14.72 13.38 -33.16
C LYS A 63 -13.74 12.57 -32.27
N PRO A 64 -12.53 13.08 -31.97
CA PRO A 64 -11.57 12.37 -31.14
C PRO A 64 -12.13 11.98 -29.77
N LEU A 65 -11.98 10.71 -29.40
CA LEU A 65 -12.32 10.20 -28.08
C LEU A 65 -11.11 10.39 -27.15
N SER A 66 -11.18 11.38 -26.27
CA SER A 66 -10.14 11.65 -25.27
C SER A 66 -10.53 11.14 -23.89
N SER A 67 -9.55 10.56 -23.19
CA SER A 67 -9.65 10.09 -21.81
C SER A 67 -8.28 10.21 -21.12
N LYS A 68 -8.17 9.74 -19.88
CA LYS A 68 -6.90 9.68 -19.14
C LYS A 68 -6.87 8.55 -18.12
N VAL A 69 -5.67 8.03 -17.86
CA VAL A 69 -5.41 7.10 -16.76
C VAL A 69 -4.72 7.86 -15.64
N ASP A 70 -5.46 8.09 -14.55
CA ASP A 70 -4.97 8.76 -13.34
C ASP A 70 -4.60 7.75 -12.25
N PHE A 71 -3.41 7.89 -11.66
CA PHE A 71 -3.02 7.14 -10.47
C PHE A 71 -2.04 7.91 -9.58
N GLU A 72 -1.78 7.37 -8.41
CA GLU A 72 -0.75 7.85 -7.49
C GLU A 72 0.19 6.68 -7.17
N GLY A 73 1.49 6.96 -7.08
CA GLY A 73 2.48 5.92 -6.82
C GLY A 73 3.86 6.49 -6.47
N PHE A 74 4.73 5.60 -5.99
CA PHE A 74 6.11 5.89 -5.59
C PHE A 74 7.03 4.78 -6.10
N LEU A 75 8.33 5.03 -6.12
CA LEU A 75 9.35 4.07 -6.54
C LEU A 75 9.84 3.27 -5.33
N CYS A 76 9.35 2.03 -5.18
CA CYS A 76 9.95 1.07 -4.27
C CYS A 76 11.33 0.63 -4.82
N ARG A 77 12.40 0.82 -4.05
CA ARG A 77 13.76 0.50 -4.48
C ARG A 77 14.04 -0.99 -4.25
N LYS A 78 14.58 -1.69 -5.25
CA LYS A 78 15.19 -3.00 -5.01
C LYS A 78 16.44 -2.83 -4.14
N THR A 79 16.66 -3.74 -3.20
CA THR A 79 17.88 -3.80 -2.38
C THR A 79 18.64 -5.10 -2.64
N SER A 80 19.95 -5.06 -2.41
CA SER A 80 20.85 -6.22 -2.41
C SER A 80 21.33 -6.58 -1.00
N ILE A 81 20.88 -5.84 0.01
CA ILE A 81 21.20 -6.04 1.43
C ILE A 81 19.87 -6.15 2.17
N PRO A 82 19.48 -7.38 2.59
CA PRO A 82 18.27 -7.64 3.36
C PRO A 82 18.12 -6.66 4.54
N LYS A 83 16.91 -6.16 4.78
CA LYS A 83 16.67 -5.20 5.84
C LYS A 83 16.51 -5.89 7.18
N LYS A 84 17.37 -5.54 8.13
CA LYS A 84 17.31 -6.05 9.50
C LYS A 84 16.03 -5.55 10.17
N ILE A 85 15.26 -6.47 10.73
CA ILE A 85 14.00 -6.18 11.41
C ILE A 85 14.27 -6.02 12.91
N ASP A 86 14.89 -4.88 13.28
CA ASP A 86 15.13 -4.51 14.69
C ASP A 86 14.63 -3.10 15.07
N GLY A 87 13.77 -2.51 14.23
CA GLY A 87 13.13 -1.22 14.47
C GLY A 87 14.06 0.00 14.36
N LYS A 88 15.22 -0.13 13.69
CA LYS A 88 16.20 0.97 13.55
C LYS A 88 16.40 1.36 12.08
N GLU A 89 16.66 2.65 11.86
CA GLU A 89 16.89 3.21 10.53
C GLU A 89 18.31 3.01 9.96
N ASN A 90 19.19 2.32 10.69
CA ASN A 90 20.62 2.23 10.32
C ASN A 90 20.86 1.65 8.93
N ASP A 91 20.12 0.60 8.56
CA ASP A 91 20.24 -0.11 7.28
C ASP A 91 19.33 0.49 6.18
N TRP A 92 18.70 1.63 6.50
CA TRP A 92 17.68 2.35 5.73
C TRP A 92 18.12 3.77 5.34
N LYS A 93 19.42 4.08 5.44
CA LYS A 93 19.98 5.41 5.10
C LYS A 93 19.80 5.76 3.63
N ASP A 94 20.00 4.79 2.73
CA ASP A 94 19.89 4.97 1.28
C ASP A 94 18.45 4.85 0.74
N ILE A 95 17.47 4.67 1.62
CA ILE A 95 16.04 4.61 1.27
C ILE A 95 15.39 5.91 1.76
N PRO A 96 14.97 6.83 0.87
CA PRO A 96 14.31 8.06 1.28
C PRO A 96 12.97 7.77 1.98
N ALA A 97 12.61 8.60 2.96
CA ALA A 97 11.31 8.54 3.60
C ALA A 97 10.24 9.21 2.72
N ILE A 98 9.04 8.63 2.71
CA ILE A 98 7.85 9.12 2.01
C ILE A 98 6.86 9.61 3.08
N PRO A 99 6.52 10.92 3.16
CA PRO A 99 5.60 11.44 4.17
C PRO A 99 4.15 10.99 3.99
N LEU A 100 3.50 10.59 5.08
CA LEU A 100 2.08 10.20 5.15
C LEU A 100 1.18 11.45 5.28
N LYS A 101 0.96 12.14 4.16
CA LYS A 101 0.24 13.43 4.14
C LYS A 101 -1.30 13.33 4.21
N ASN A 102 -1.86 12.12 4.16
CA ASN A 102 -3.31 11.90 4.10
C ASN A 102 -3.90 11.67 5.50
N ARG A 103 -4.10 12.75 6.28
CA ARG A 103 -4.78 12.65 7.58
C ARG A 103 -6.30 12.51 7.42
N TRP A 104 -6.83 11.36 7.84
CA TRP A 104 -8.27 11.14 8.04
C TRP A 104 -8.63 11.39 9.51
N VAL A 105 -9.86 11.84 9.78
CA VAL A 105 -10.35 12.27 11.10
C VAL A 105 -11.84 11.92 11.17
N ASN A 106 -12.29 11.27 12.24
CA ASN A 106 -13.69 10.89 12.37
C ASN A 106 -14.54 12.10 12.79
N LYS A 107 -15.11 12.81 11.80
CA LYS A 107 -16.01 13.95 12.03
C LYS A 107 -17.22 13.66 12.96
N LYS A 108 -17.57 12.38 13.20
CA LYS A 108 -18.67 12.00 14.10
C LYS A 108 -18.28 11.89 15.58
N SER A 109 -16.99 11.76 15.92
CA SER A 109 -16.53 11.71 17.32
C SER A 109 -16.18 13.09 17.90
N GLY A 110 -16.28 14.17 17.10
CA GLY A 110 -15.83 15.51 17.50
C GLY A 110 -14.31 15.70 17.46
N GLU A 111 -13.58 14.69 16.98
CA GLU A 111 -12.12 14.68 16.78
C GLU A 111 -11.69 15.87 15.91
N LYS A 112 -10.61 16.55 16.34
CA LYS A 112 -10.04 17.70 15.63
C LYS A 112 -8.93 17.25 14.68
N LYS A 113 -8.55 18.13 13.76
CA LYS A 113 -7.47 17.89 12.79
C LYS A 113 -6.04 17.94 13.36
N GLY A 114 -5.91 17.99 14.69
CA GLY A 114 -4.66 18.16 15.42
C GLY A 114 -3.94 19.49 15.18
N TYR A 115 -2.67 19.52 15.56
CA TYR A 115 -1.69 20.59 15.36
C TYR A 115 -0.39 20.01 14.76
N PRO A 116 0.60 20.81 14.31
CA PRO A 116 1.88 20.25 13.86
C PRO A 116 2.58 19.52 15.01
N GLY A 117 3.05 18.29 14.77
CA GLY A 117 3.59 17.39 15.81
C GLY A 117 2.57 16.57 16.62
N ASP A 118 1.25 16.81 16.47
CA ASP A 118 0.15 16.03 17.10
C ASP A 118 0.13 14.58 16.61
N PHE A 119 0.16 14.41 15.30
CA PHE A 119 0.32 13.10 14.65
C PHE A 119 0.93 13.32 13.26
N GLU A 120 2.17 12.89 13.08
CA GLU A 120 2.91 12.95 11.82
C GLU A 120 3.58 11.61 11.52
N GLY A 121 3.73 11.27 10.23
CA GLY A 121 4.25 9.98 9.85
C GLY A 121 4.99 9.96 8.53
N SER A 122 5.92 9.02 8.39
CA SER A 122 6.60 8.73 7.14
C SER A 122 6.97 7.25 7.06
N PHE A 123 7.15 6.73 5.84
CA PHE A 123 7.57 5.36 5.63
C PHE A 123 8.72 5.25 4.63
N LYS A 124 9.56 4.25 4.83
CA LYS A 124 10.60 3.78 3.92
C LYS A 124 10.21 2.39 3.44
N VAL A 125 10.42 2.14 2.15
CA VAL A 125 10.00 0.88 1.52
C VAL A 125 11.06 0.41 0.52
N ALA A 126 11.37 -0.88 0.57
CA ALA A 126 12.35 -1.54 -0.28
C ALA A 126 11.92 -2.99 -0.55
N TRP A 127 12.47 -3.64 -1.57
CA TRP A 127 12.17 -5.04 -1.87
C TRP A 127 13.41 -5.83 -2.30
N ASP A 128 13.37 -7.14 -2.13
CA ASP A 128 14.19 -8.11 -2.86
C ASP A 128 13.29 -9.24 -3.38
N GLU A 129 13.85 -10.29 -4.00
CA GLU A 129 13.04 -11.33 -4.67
C GLU A 129 12.13 -12.09 -3.70
N ASP A 130 12.46 -12.11 -2.39
CA ASP A 130 11.75 -12.84 -1.36
C ASP A 130 10.89 -11.92 -0.46
N ASN A 131 11.23 -10.64 -0.32
CA ASN A 131 10.65 -9.74 0.70
C ASN A 131 10.18 -8.38 0.16
N LEU A 132 9.05 -7.90 0.69
CA LEU A 132 8.71 -6.47 0.73
C LEU A 132 9.00 -5.93 2.13
N TYR A 133 10.00 -5.05 2.26
CA TYR A 133 10.36 -4.41 3.51
C TYR A 133 9.65 -3.07 3.70
N LEU A 134 9.10 -2.86 4.89
CA LEU A 134 8.51 -1.61 5.33
C LEU A 134 9.13 -1.17 6.67
N LEU A 135 9.55 0.08 6.76
CA LEU A 135 9.83 0.76 8.02
C LEU A 135 8.97 2.03 8.08
N VAL A 136 8.18 2.18 9.15
CA VAL A 136 7.34 3.36 9.38
C VAL A 136 7.87 4.08 10.61
N LYS A 137 8.07 5.38 10.52
CA LYS A 137 8.26 6.26 11.67
C LYS A 137 7.03 7.14 11.84
N ILE A 138 6.49 7.14 13.04
CA ILE A 138 5.42 8.03 13.50
C ILE A 138 6.02 8.95 14.58
N THR A 139 5.51 10.17 14.67
CA THR A 139 5.64 11.08 15.80
C THR A 139 4.22 11.40 16.26
N ASP A 140 3.98 11.24 17.55
CA ASP A 140 2.65 11.23 18.18
C ASP A 140 2.78 11.91 19.55
N ASP A 141 1.83 12.77 19.93
CA ASP A 141 1.89 13.46 21.22
C ASP A 141 1.47 12.57 22.41
N MET A 142 0.78 11.45 22.15
CA MET A 142 0.22 10.59 23.19
C MET A 142 0.02 9.13 22.70
N PHE A 143 1.10 8.35 22.67
CA PHE A 143 1.03 6.91 22.36
C PHE A 143 0.21 6.10 23.41
N ILE A 144 -0.98 5.64 23.01
CA ILE A 144 -1.90 4.79 23.78
C ILE A 144 -1.84 3.34 23.26
N HIS A 145 -1.22 2.47 24.05
CA HIS A 145 -1.27 1.02 23.81
C HIS A 145 -1.65 0.21 25.05
N ASN A 146 -2.80 -0.47 24.99
CA ASN A 146 -3.29 -1.38 26.03
C ASN A 146 -3.02 -2.84 25.64
N LYS A 147 -2.37 -3.60 26.52
CA LYS A 147 -2.02 -5.02 26.30
C LYS A 147 -3.27 -5.83 25.92
N MET A 148 -3.26 -6.42 24.72
CA MET A 148 -4.39 -7.16 24.17
C MET A 148 -4.61 -8.49 24.92
N LYS A 149 -5.38 -8.46 26.01
CA LYS A 149 -5.68 -9.62 26.90
C LYS A 149 -6.51 -10.74 26.23
N LYS A 150 -6.90 -10.58 24.97
CA LYS A 150 -7.56 -11.58 24.11
C LYS A 150 -7.02 -11.42 22.69
N ARG A 151 -7.18 -12.44 21.84
CA ARG A 151 -6.91 -12.32 20.39
C ARG A 151 -7.57 -11.03 19.86
N PRO A 152 -6.87 -10.21 19.07
CA PRO A 152 -7.50 -9.10 18.35
C PRO A 152 -8.69 -9.60 17.53
N THR A 153 -9.63 -8.71 17.26
CA THR A 153 -10.70 -8.88 16.28
C THR A 153 -10.88 -7.56 15.54
N ALA A 154 -11.57 -7.55 14.41
CA ALA A 154 -11.86 -6.32 13.65
C ALA A 154 -12.35 -5.16 14.55
N GLY A 155 -13.16 -5.48 15.56
CA GLY A 155 -13.74 -4.54 16.53
C GLY A 155 -12.78 -3.83 17.49
N TYR A 156 -11.48 -4.14 17.46
CA TYR A 156 -10.49 -3.59 18.40
C TYR A 156 -9.28 -2.90 17.74
N ARG A 157 -9.13 -2.90 16.41
CA ARG A 157 -8.02 -2.22 15.70
C ARG A 157 -7.83 -0.77 16.15
N TRP A 158 -8.93 -0.03 16.20
CA TRP A 158 -8.98 1.41 16.46
C TRP A 158 -8.93 1.80 17.96
N LYS A 159 -8.64 0.86 18.87
CA LYS A 159 -8.60 1.14 20.33
C LYS A 159 -7.20 1.31 20.91
N ASN A 160 -6.18 1.01 20.11
CA ASN A 160 -4.77 1.15 20.42
C ASN A 160 -4.08 1.73 19.19
N ASP A 161 -3.02 2.50 19.40
CA ASP A 161 -2.20 2.96 18.30
C ASP A 161 -1.50 1.76 17.65
N SER A 162 -1.66 1.69 16.34
CA SER A 162 -1.36 0.52 15.53
C SER A 162 -1.14 0.89 14.07
N LEU A 163 -0.17 0.23 13.44
CA LEU A 163 0.09 0.38 12.01
C LEU A 163 -0.79 -0.62 11.25
N GLN A 164 -1.67 -0.13 10.38
CA GLN A 164 -2.48 -0.98 9.49
C GLN A 164 -1.88 -0.97 8.07
N ILE A 165 -1.82 -2.15 7.45
CA ILE A 165 -1.10 -2.42 6.20
C ILE A 165 -2.02 -3.20 5.27
N PHE A 166 -2.35 -2.63 4.12
CA PHE A 166 -3.22 -3.21 3.10
C PHE A 166 -2.46 -3.38 1.80
N ILE A 167 -2.55 -4.55 1.15
CA ILE A 167 -1.80 -4.86 -0.08
C ILE A 167 -2.71 -5.56 -1.09
N ASP A 168 -3.20 -4.81 -2.10
CA ASP A 168 -3.75 -5.37 -3.35
C ASP A 168 -2.57 -5.83 -4.23
N THR A 169 -2.40 -7.14 -4.39
CA THR A 169 -1.27 -7.70 -5.16
C THR A 169 -1.44 -7.63 -6.68
N LYS A 170 -2.64 -7.35 -7.19
CA LYS A 170 -2.93 -7.25 -8.64
C LYS A 170 -3.22 -5.82 -9.11
N CYS A 171 -3.46 -4.88 -8.18
CA CYS A 171 -3.94 -3.52 -8.43
C CYS A 171 -5.27 -3.49 -9.21
N ASP A 172 -6.08 -4.55 -9.11
CA ASP A 172 -7.29 -4.75 -9.92
C ASP A 172 -8.55 -4.15 -9.28
N ALA A 173 -8.50 -3.78 -7.99
CA ALA A 173 -9.56 -3.00 -7.34
C ALA A 173 -9.91 -1.71 -8.10
N ARG A 174 -8.92 -1.11 -8.79
CA ARG A 174 -9.10 0.07 -9.68
C ARG A 174 -9.93 -0.20 -10.94
N GLN A 175 -10.08 -1.47 -11.34
CA GLN A 175 -10.81 -1.89 -12.54
C GLN A 175 -12.25 -2.30 -12.22
N ARG A 176 -12.61 -2.44 -10.93
CA ARG A 176 -13.94 -2.90 -10.51
C ARG A 176 -15.00 -1.83 -10.70
N LYS A 177 -16.03 -2.18 -11.47
CA LYS A 177 -17.21 -1.33 -11.71
C LYS A 177 -18.24 -1.39 -10.57
N TYR A 178 -18.25 -2.50 -9.82
CA TYR A 178 -19.17 -2.78 -8.72
C TYR A 178 -18.44 -3.55 -7.61
N GLY A 179 -18.97 -3.51 -6.38
CA GLY A 179 -18.29 -4.03 -5.18
C GLY A 179 -17.42 -2.97 -4.48
N ARG A 180 -17.14 -3.20 -3.18
CA ARG A 180 -16.23 -2.43 -2.31
C ARG A 180 -15.73 -3.35 -1.21
N GLY A 181 -14.50 -3.11 -0.73
CA GLY A 181 -13.84 -3.99 0.23
C GLY A 181 -12.91 -5.00 -0.48
N TYR A 182 -12.44 -5.97 0.29
CA TYR A 182 -11.40 -6.89 -0.14
C TYR A 182 -11.86 -7.94 -1.17
N ASP A 183 -10.88 -8.53 -1.83
CA ASP A 183 -10.99 -9.66 -2.75
C ASP A 183 -10.14 -10.87 -2.32
N ASP A 184 -9.83 -11.75 -3.27
CA ASP A 184 -9.08 -12.99 -3.11
C ASP A 184 -7.57 -12.85 -3.43
N ASN A 185 -7.08 -11.62 -3.64
CA ASN A 185 -5.69 -11.22 -3.86
C ASN A 185 -5.21 -10.04 -2.97
N ASP A 186 -6.06 -9.60 -2.04
CA ASP A 186 -5.77 -8.60 -1.01
C ASP A 186 -5.18 -9.22 0.27
N TYR A 187 -4.26 -8.49 0.89
CA TYR A 187 -3.89 -8.69 2.30
C TYR A 187 -4.36 -7.52 3.18
N ASP A 188 -4.77 -7.83 4.41
CA ASP A 188 -4.98 -6.87 5.50
C ASP A 188 -4.25 -7.40 6.74
N TYR A 189 -3.31 -6.60 7.24
CA TYR A 189 -2.55 -6.81 8.47
C TYR A 189 -2.59 -5.56 9.35
N ALA A 190 -2.40 -5.75 10.66
CA ALA A 190 -2.01 -4.68 11.56
C ALA A 190 -0.87 -5.13 12.48
N ALA A 191 0.05 -4.22 12.75
CA ALA A 191 1.12 -4.38 13.73
C ALA A 191 0.73 -3.65 15.02
N PHE A 192 0.75 -4.41 16.11
CA PHE A 192 0.57 -3.93 17.48
C PHE A 192 1.91 -4.04 18.21
N PRO A 193 2.46 -2.97 18.79
CA PRO A 193 3.67 -3.04 19.61
C PRO A 193 3.53 -4.04 20.75
N ASP A 194 4.52 -4.92 20.95
CA ASP A 194 4.60 -5.75 22.14
C ASP A 194 5.43 -5.02 23.23
N GLY A 195 5.14 -5.30 24.50
CA GLY A 195 6.05 -4.96 25.60
C GLY A 195 7.34 -5.81 25.56
N VAL A 196 8.29 -5.54 26.44
CA VAL A 196 9.55 -6.32 26.52
C VAL A 196 9.30 -7.79 26.86
N ASP A 197 8.29 -8.04 27.70
CA ASP A 197 8.02 -9.35 28.27
C ASP A 197 6.51 -9.65 28.25
N LYS A 198 6.21 -10.85 27.76
CA LYS A 198 4.88 -11.49 27.76
C LYS A 198 4.25 -11.56 29.16
N ASP A 199 5.06 -11.69 30.21
CA ASP A 199 4.57 -11.86 31.59
C ASP A 199 4.47 -10.53 32.36
N SER A 200 5.06 -9.44 31.84
CA SER A 200 5.01 -8.11 32.47
C SER A 200 3.66 -7.40 32.25
N ASP A 201 3.18 -6.63 33.24
CA ASP A 201 1.95 -5.81 33.09
C ASP A 201 2.14 -4.56 32.19
N SER A 202 3.40 -4.16 31.92
CA SER A 202 3.68 -3.07 30.97
C SER A 202 3.41 -3.51 29.54
N ALA A 203 2.36 -2.93 28.95
CA ALA A 203 2.01 -3.11 27.54
C ALA A 203 3.01 -2.45 26.56
N VAL A 204 3.91 -1.60 27.06
CA VAL A 204 4.65 -0.62 26.28
C VAL A 204 6.12 -1.00 26.19
N CYS A 205 6.67 -1.00 24.97
CA CYS A 205 8.11 -1.12 24.75
C CYS A 205 8.84 0.12 25.30
N PRO A 206 9.87 -0.03 26.15
CA PRO A 206 10.64 1.09 26.68
C PRO A 206 11.35 1.86 25.57
N GLU A 207 11.56 3.14 25.84
CA GLU A 207 12.37 4.01 25.00
C GLU A 207 13.77 3.46 24.79
N GLY A 208 14.26 3.52 23.55
CA GLY A 208 15.60 3.03 23.22
C GLY A 208 15.73 1.50 23.19
N VAL A 209 14.69 0.74 23.58
CA VAL A 209 14.62 -0.72 23.42
C VAL A 209 13.92 -1.05 22.10
N SER A 210 14.31 -2.17 21.48
CA SER A 210 13.59 -2.74 20.34
C SER A 210 12.86 -4.01 20.80
N CYS A 211 11.54 -3.98 20.74
CA CYS A 211 10.66 -5.11 21.09
C CYS A 211 10.08 -5.74 19.81
N LYS A 212 9.36 -6.86 19.94
CA LYS A 212 8.54 -7.39 18.83
C LYS A 212 7.32 -6.48 18.61
N ALA A 213 6.67 -6.63 17.46
CA ALA A 213 5.29 -6.18 17.26
C ALA A 213 4.42 -7.36 16.82
N THR A 214 3.37 -7.71 17.56
CA THR A 214 2.40 -8.72 17.14
C THR A 214 1.73 -8.28 15.84
N LEU A 215 2.02 -8.99 14.76
CA LEU A 215 1.28 -8.90 13.51
C LEU A 215 0.03 -9.78 13.62
N PHE A 216 -1.10 -9.25 13.15
CA PHE A 216 -2.38 -9.95 13.16
C PHE A 216 -3.09 -9.72 11.81
N ARG A 217 -3.53 -10.81 11.17
CA ARG A 217 -4.13 -10.87 9.83
C ARG A 217 -5.65 -10.76 9.92
N PHE A 218 -6.28 -10.01 9.00
CA PHE A 218 -7.73 -10.04 8.75
C PHE A 218 -8.03 -10.73 7.43
N ARG A 219 -7.13 -10.56 6.46
CA ARG A 219 -7.30 -11.08 5.11
C ARG A 219 -6.00 -11.63 4.58
N SER A 220 -6.09 -12.84 4.04
CA SER A 220 -5.16 -13.45 3.11
C SER A 220 -5.86 -13.61 1.75
N PRO A 221 -5.09 -13.59 0.65
CA PRO A 221 -5.54 -14.08 -0.65
C PRO A 221 -6.02 -15.53 -0.59
N ASP A 222 -6.84 -15.93 -1.56
CA ASP A 222 -7.10 -17.35 -1.82
C ASP A 222 -5.79 -18.06 -2.19
N VAL A 223 -5.65 -19.31 -1.76
CA VAL A 223 -4.45 -20.13 -1.97
C VAL A 223 -4.10 -20.35 -3.46
N GLN A 224 -5.09 -20.27 -4.36
CA GLN A 224 -4.89 -20.26 -5.82
C GLN A 224 -4.19 -18.98 -6.34
N HIS A 225 -4.08 -17.95 -5.51
CA HIS A 225 -3.39 -16.70 -5.81
C HIS A 225 -2.07 -16.55 -5.03
N THR A 226 -1.76 -17.45 -4.10
CA THR A 226 -0.49 -17.52 -3.35
C THR A 226 0.46 -18.63 -3.85
N LEU A 227 0.26 -19.13 -5.08
CA LEU A 227 0.98 -20.27 -5.66
C LEU A 227 0.90 -21.57 -4.83
N GLY A 228 -0.17 -21.76 -4.06
CA GLY A 228 -0.32 -22.92 -3.18
C GLY A 228 0.28 -22.72 -1.78
N THR A 229 0.81 -21.55 -1.43
CA THR A 229 1.37 -21.31 -0.08
C THR A 229 0.27 -21.08 0.94
N SER A 230 0.21 -21.96 1.94
CA SER A 230 -0.77 -21.90 3.03
C SER A 230 -0.42 -20.82 4.05
N ALA A 231 -1.17 -19.71 4.05
CA ALA A 231 -1.15 -18.75 5.14
C ALA A 231 -1.91 -19.30 6.38
N PRO A 232 -1.52 -18.93 7.61
CA PRO A 232 -2.39 -19.05 8.78
C PRO A 232 -3.73 -18.31 8.55
N PRO A 233 -4.87 -18.83 9.06
CA PRO A 233 -6.20 -18.32 8.71
C PRO A 233 -6.43 -16.82 8.94
N ASP A 234 -7.43 -16.28 8.25
CA ASP A 234 -8.01 -14.95 8.52
C ASP A 234 -8.44 -14.81 10.00
N ASP A 235 -8.36 -13.59 10.54
CA ASP A 235 -8.53 -13.25 11.98
C ASP A 235 -7.62 -14.05 12.94
N THR A 236 -6.33 -14.20 12.61
CA THR A 236 -5.31 -14.81 13.48
C THR A 236 -4.02 -13.99 13.64
N ILE A 237 -3.24 -14.28 14.69
CA ILE A 237 -1.88 -13.77 14.85
C ILE A 237 -1.01 -14.40 13.75
N GLU A 238 -0.21 -13.59 13.07
CA GLU A 238 0.75 -14.05 12.07
C GLU A 238 2.15 -14.20 12.73
N PRO A 239 2.65 -15.43 12.94
CA PRO A 239 3.90 -15.65 13.68
C PRO A 239 5.16 -15.62 12.81
N ASN A 240 5.04 -15.79 11.49
CA ASN A 240 6.14 -16.06 10.56
C ASN A 240 6.69 -14.80 9.89
N ILE A 241 5.88 -13.74 9.73
CA ILE A 241 6.37 -12.44 9.23
C ILE A 241 7.21 -11.78 10.34
N PRO A 242 8.51 -11.49 10.11
CA PRO A 242 9.35 -10.84 11.11
C PRO A 242 8.89 -9.40 11.36
N SER A 243 8.92 -8.97 12.62
CA SER A 243 8.43 -7.66 13.04
C SER A 243 9.19 -7.12 14.25
N ALA A 244 9.34 -5.80 14.31
CA ALA A 244 9.93 -5.11 15.45
C ALA A 244 9.29 -3.72 15.63
N PHE A 245 9.14 -3.31 16.89
CA PHE A 245 8.78 -1.96 17.28
C PHE A 245 9.90 -1.37 18.15
N ARG A 246 10.10 -0.06 18.09
CA ARG A 246 11.10 0.66 18.86
C ARG A 246 10.53 2.02 19.22
N ARG A 247 10.39 2.30 20.53
CA ARG A 247 10.01 3.62 21.01
C ARG A 247 11.23 4.54 21.05
N THR A 248 11.02 5.81 20.71
CA THR A 248 12.05 6.85 20.61
C THR A 248 11.74 8.03 21.54
N ALA A 249 12.67 8.98 21.67
CA ALA A 249 12.49 10.16 22.52
C ALA A 249 11.47 11.17 21.94
N ASP A 250 11.11 10.99 20.67
CA ASP A 250 10.16 11.78 19.89
C ASP A 250 8.90 10.99 19.50
N GLY A 251 8.57 9.95 20.28
CA GLY A 251 7.45 9.02 20.08
C GLY A 251 7.76 7.62 20.58
#